data_AF-D2PT96-F1
#
_entry.id   AF-D2PT96-F1
#
_cell.length_a   1.000
_cell.length_b   1.000
_cell.length_c   1.000
_cell.angle_alpha   90.00
_cell.angle_beta   90.00
_cell.angle_gamma   90.00
#
_symmetry.space_group_name_H-M   'P 1'
#
loop_
_entity.id
_entity.type
_entity.pdbx_description
1 polymer ?
#
loop_
_entity_poly.entity_id
_entity_poly.type
_entity_poly.pdbx_seq_one_letter_code
_entity_poly.pdbx_strand_id
1 'polypeptide(L)'
;MNSTPEIPGYRLDQRLLAHPLAEIWRGRSSTGMEVVALVLSEAGAGDPVIRERLGAASRGAAFGAGQDETPLWAANLTAGTPYAITQLIPGQTGAERLIDPLDGLLGNDQESIAAVREQLAGYGAAAVPAVGLSEGAVGGESGLPRYADSPGIGQGQEFAPSADNGSGAASATGAGSASGGPGTTGAGSRAGAGSANGPGSAASAGGAGIVGGGASAGGAEGAGAGAGAQPGPGQVGADGKDRPRSAKWIYAAAVVVVLVAFSLAYSVGAAVGSKIKEQEPAAAPPAVVSPGPLPSPVLLPGIVKPPSAPWSRLQRFEGLVGSTYQLNASVEVVRGIGLPFEFGVPEPPVLEERTAVESASTIYRRVLTAKTPQDSSLDVRIAVRPCADLPGCLAARAAFDKEWTTAYKVPVPRTAKDNRTWYSLQAPGKPHAVMMSHAFSAQGRSWLVGVAATAGPGREQWAEQVVNDIWRQTS
;
A
#
# COMPACT_ATOMS: atom_id res chain seq x y z
N MET A 1 -22.16 16.95 35.89
CA MET A 1 -20.70 17.21 35.85
C MET A 1 -20.05 15.87 35.67
N ASN A 2 -19.52 15.56 34.48
CA ASN A 2 -18.87 14.27 34.25
C ASN A 2 -17.51 14.31 34.95
N SER A 3 -17.34 13.49 35.98
CA SER A 3 -16.05 13.25 36.61
C SER A 3 -15.08 12.63 35.61
N THR A 4 -13.81 13.00 35.69
CA THR A 4 -12.73 12.34 34.95
C THR A 4 -12.82 10.83 35.14
N PRO A 5 -12.81 10.01 34.06
CA PRO A 5 -12.88 8.57 34.17
C PRO A 5 -11.69 8.01 34.96
N GLU A 6 -11.97 7.15 35.93
CA GLU A 6 -10.94 6.42 36.68
C GLU A 6 -10.67 5.08 35.99
N ILE A 7 -9.50 4.95 35.36
CA ILE A 7 -9.06 3.71 34.72
C ILE A 7 -7.82 3.19 35.46
N PRO A 8 -7.85 1.96 36.01
CA PRO A 8 -6.70 1.41 36.73
C PRO A 8 -5.41 1.46 35.91
N GLY A 9 -4.36 2.04 36.48
CA GLY A 9 -3.06 2.19 35.83
C GLY A 9 -2.90 3.41 34.91
N TYR A 10 -3.93 4.24 34.76
CA TYR A 10 -3.90 5.44 33.93
C TYR A 10 -4.45 6.66 34.67
N ARG A 11 -3.83 7.82 34.45
CA ARG A 11 -4.28 9.12 34.94
C ARG A 11 -4.67 9.96 33.73
N LEU A 12 -5.97 10.13 33.52
CA LEU A 12 -6.51 11.02 32.50
C LEU A 12 -6.57 12.44 33.08
N ASP A 13 -6.05 13.42 32.36
CA ASP A 13 -5.91 14.80 32.86
C ASP A 13 -6.54 15.84 31.93
N GLN A 14 -6.72 15.52 30.64
CA GLN A 14 -7.29 16.46 29.67
C GLN A 14 -8.31 15.79 28.76
N ARG A 15 -9.53 16.32 28.71
CA ARG A 15 -10.55 15.89 27.74
C ARG A 15 -10.33 16.60 26.40
N LEU A 16 -10.13 15.82 25.34
CA LEU A 16 -9.93 16.29 23.97
C LEU A 16 -11.25 16.39 23.20
N LEU A 17 -12.16 15.43 23.43
CA LEU A 17 -13.49 15.42 22.82
C LEU A 17 -14.55 15.08 23.86
N ALA A 18 -15.66 15.82 23.82
CA ALA A 18 -16.88 15.48 24.55
C ALA A 18 -18.01 15.24 23.54
N HIS A 19 -18.47 14.00 23.43
CA HIS A 19 -19.59 13.64 22.57
C HIS A 19 -20.64 12.85 23.39
N PRO A 20 -21.94 12.93 23.06
CA PRO A 20 -22.99 12.24 23.81
C PRO A 20 -22.80 10.73 23.95
N LEU A 21 -22.08 10.09 23.03
CA LEU A 21 -21.83 8.65 23.02
C LEU A 21 -20.42 8.27 23.53
N ALA A 22 -19.43 9.14 23.39
CA ALA A 22 -18.04 8.83 23.75
C ALA A 22 -17.27 10.10 24.11
N GLU A 23 -16.24 9.94 24.92
CA GLU A 23 -15.28 10.99 25.25
C GLU A 23 -13.88 10.54 24.86
N ILE A 24 -13.06 11.47 24.39
CA ILE A 24 -11.63 11.23 24.14
C ILE A 24 -10.84 11.99 25.19
N TRP A 25 -9.94 11.30 25.85
CA TRP A 25 -9.11 11.80 26.92
C TRP A 25 -7.65 11.60 26.60
N ARG A 26 -6.82 12.58 26.96
CA ARG A 26 -5.38 12.42 27.11
C ARG A 26 -5.06 12.11 28.56
N GLY A 27 -4.01 11.32 28.74
CA GLY A 27 -3.49 11.01 30.06
C GLY A 27 -2.09 10.45 30.02
N ARG A 28 -1.71 9.86 31.14
CA ARG A 28 -0.45 9.13 31.31
C ARG A 28 -0.67 7.77 31.97
N SER A 29 0.11 6.76 31.58
CA SER A 29 0.19 5.50 32.30
C SER A 29 0.91 5.67 33.65
N SER A 30 0.85 4.65 34.50
CA SER A 30 1.66 4.55 35.73
C SER A 30 3.17 4.61 35.48
N THR A 31 3.63 4.26 34.28
CA THR A 31 5.03 4.34 33.84
C THR A 31 5.41 5.72 33.27
N GLY A 32 4.46 6.67 33.23
CA GLY A 32 4.69 8.04 32.74
C GLY A 32 4.55 8.21 31.23
N MET A 33 4.16 7.18 30.49
CA MET A 33 3.94 7.23 29.04
C MET A 33 2.65 7.98 28.72
N GLU A 34 2.70 8.88 27.73
CA GLU A 34 1.50 9.59 27.27
C GLU A 34 0.57 8.67 26.49
N VAL A 35 -0.73 8.79 26.77
CA VAL A 35 -1.77 7.94 26.18
C VAL A 35 -2.97 8.76 25.74
N VAL A 36 -3.71 8.21 24.78
CA VAL A 36 -5.06 8.63 24.42
C VAL A 36 -6.03 7.51 24.75
N ALA A 37 -7.10 7.86 25.45
CA ALA A 37 -8.17 6.95 25.84
C ALA A 37 -9.49 7.38 25.18
N LEU A 38 -10.12 6.44 24.48
CA LEU A 38 -11.51 6.53 24.06
C LEU A 38 -12.36 5.84 25.11
N VAL A 39 -13.28 6.59 25.71
CA VAL A 39 -14.14 6.12 26.80
C VAL A 39 -15.60 6.29 26.39
N LEU A 40 -16.40 5.22 26.42
CA LEU A 40 -17.83 5.33 26.12
C LEU A 40 -18.56 5.98 27.29
N SER A 41 -19.44 6.92 26.97
CA SER A 41 -20.44 7.43 27.91
C SER A 41 -21.43 6.33 28.31
N GLU A 42 -22.28 6.59 29.32
CA GLU A 42 -23.38 5.69 29.67
C GLU A 42 -24.31 5.40 28.48
N ALA A 43 -24.62 6.43 27.68
CA ALA A 43 -25.45 6.27 26.48
C ALA A 43 -24.76 5.41 25.41
N GLY A 44 -23.47 5.63 25.16
CA GLY A 44 -22.70 4.82 24.22
C GLY A 44 -22.48 3.38 24.69
N ALA A 45 -22.32 3.17 26.00
CA ALA A 45 -22.21 1.84 26.60
C ALA A 45 -23.55 1.08 26.58
N GLY A 46 -24.68 1.79 26.62
CA GLY A 46 -26.01 1.21 26.47
C GLY A 46 -26.32 0.75 25.05
N ASP A 47 -25.61 1.25 24.04
CA ASP A 47 -25.84 0.92 22.64
C ASP A 47 -24.96 -0.28 22.18
N PRO A 48 -25.57 -1.42 21.80
CA PRO A 48 -24.83 -2.61 21.40
C PRO A 48 -24.02 -2.42 20.10
N VAL A 49 -24.49 -1.58 19.17
CA VAL A 49 -23.80 -1.31 17.91
C VAL A 49 -22.52 -0.52 18.17
N ILE A 50 -22.59 0.44 19.08
CA ILE A 50 -21.46 1.27 19.50
C ILE A 50 -20.39 0.39 20.18
N ARG A 51 -20.80 -0.51 21.07
CA ARG A 51 -19.91 -1.47 21.74
C ARG A 51 -19.26 -2.45 20.78
N GLU A 52 -20.02 -3.01 19.84
CA GLU A 52 -19.50 -3.94 18.83
C GLU A 52 -18.44 -3.26 17.96
N ARG A 53 -18.71 -2.01 17.53
CA ARG A 53 -17.77 -1.21 16.73
C ARG A 53 -16.50 -0.87 17.49
N LEU A 54 -16.61 -0.41 18.75
CA LEU A 54 -15.43 -0.20 19.60
C LEU A 54 -14.63 -1.50 19.77
N GLY A 55 -15.32 -2.64 19.89
CA GLY A 55 -14.68 -3.95 19.96
C GLY A 55 -13.97 -4.36 18.66
N ALA A 56 -14.59 -4.12 17.50
CA ALA A 56 -13.98 -4.36 16.20
C ALA A 56 -12.74 -3.48 16.00
N ALA A 57 -12.84 -2.19 16.35
CA ALA A 57 -11.73 -1.24 16.31
C ALA A 57 -10.56 -1.65 17.22
N SER A 58 -10.87 -2.00 18.47
CA SER A 58 -9.88 -2.45 19.44
C SER A 58 -9.17 -3.70 18.94
N ARG A 59 -9.90 -4.69 18.39
CA ARG A 59 -9.27 -5.86 17.77
C ARG A 59 -8.38 -5.46 16.59
N GLY A 60 -8.86 -4.60 15.69
CA GLY A 60 -8.06 -4.10 14.57
C GLY A 60 -6.75 -3.43 15.02
N ALA A 61 -6.80 -2.62 16.07
CA ALA A 61 -5.63 -1.94 16.64
C ALA A 61 -4.72 -2.85 17.46
N ALA A 62 -5.22 -4.00 17.96
CA ALA A 62 -4.43 -4.97 18.72
C ALA A 62 -3.62 -5.94 17.84
N PHE A 63 -4.04 -6.18 16.58
CA PHE A 63 -3.46 -7.22 15.71
C PHE A 63 -2.41 -6.72 14.70
N GLY A 64 -2.04 -5.44 14.71
CA GLY A 64 -1.03 -4.86 13.80
C GLY A 64 0.28 -4.52 14.50
N ALA A 65 1.18 -5.49 14.67
CA ALA A 65 2.59 -5.19 14.99
C ALA A 65 3.37 -5.01 13.67
N GLY A 66 2.96 -4.02 12.85
CA GLY A 66 3.75 -3.49 11.74
C GLY A 66 4.44 -2.21 12.20
N GLN A 67 5.71 -1.99 11.83
CA GLN A 67 6.62 -1.01 12.45
C GLN A 67 6.25 0.48 12.35
N ASP A 68 5.05 0.84 11.89
CA ASP A 68 4.55 2.22 11.82
C ASP A 68 3.23 2.41 12.60
N GLU A 69 2.82 1.43 13.41
CA GLU A 69 1.52 1.43 14.08
C GLU A 69 1.68 1.54 15.60
N THR A 70 1.00 2.50 16.22
CA THR A 70 0.91 2.57 17.68
C THR A 70 0.01 1.44 18.18
N PRO A 71 0.53 0.45 18.91
CA PRO A 71 -0.26 -0.71 19.33
C PRO A 71 -1.36 -0.29 20.32
N LEU A 72 -2.49 -0.98 20.29
CA LEU A 72 -3.46 -0.88 21.38
C LEU A 72 -2.83 -1.40 22.68
N TRP A 73 -2.78 -0.55 23.72
CA TRP A 73 -2.14 -0.88 24.99
C TRP A 73 -3.09 -1.54 25.97
N ALA A 74 -4.34 -1.08 26.01
CA ALA A 74 -5.36 -1.66 26.86
C ALA A 74 -6.75 -1.42 26.28
N ALA A 75 -7.64 -2.39 26.45
CA ALA A 75 -9.07 -2.19 26.25
C ALA A 75 -9.84 -3.05 27.25
N ASN A 76 -10.91 -2.49 27.79
CA ASN A 76 -11.86 -3.22 28.62
C ASN A 76 -13.27 -2.89 28.15
N LEU A 77 -13.84 -3.79 27.34
CA LEU A 77 -15.15 -3.62 26.71
C LEU A 77 -16.30 -4.11 27.60
N THR A 78 -15.97 -4.67 28.76
CA THR A 78 -16.91 -5.21 29.76
C THR A 78 -16.95 -4.38 31.04
N ALA A 79 -16.09 -3.37 31.18
CA ALA A 79 -16.17 -2.41 32.27
C ALA A 79 -17.51 -1.68 32.29
N GLY A 80 -17.91 -1.17 33.46
CA GLY A 80 -19.09 -0.30 33.59
C GLY A 80 -19.01 0.93 32.69
N THR A 81 -17.78 1.36 32.37
CA THR A 81 -17.49 2.39 31.36
C THR A 81 -16.48 1.80 30.35
N PRO A 82 -16.94 1.24 29.22
CA PRO A 82 -16.05 0.62 28.26
C PRO A 82 -15.00 1.59 27.71
N TYR A 83 -13.76 1.13 27.54
CA TYR A 83 -12.67 1.97 27.06
C TYR A 83 -11.66 1.24 26.18
N ALA A 84 -10.91 2.02 25.40
CA ALA A 84 -9.74 1.61 24.62
C ALA A 84 -8.63 2.67 24.73
N ILE A 85 -7.38 2.24 24.91
CA ILE A 85 -6.22 3.10 25.17
C ILE A 85 -5.09 2.76 24.20
N THR A 86 -4.50 3.80 23.62
CA THR A 86 -3.29 3.74 22.79
C THR A 86 -2.23 4.73 23.29
N GLN A 87 -0.98 4.54 22.89
CA GLN A 87 0.08 5.48 23.19
C GLN A 87 -0.08 6.75 22.33
N LEU A 88 0.13 7.92 22.93
CA LEU A 88 0.19 9.15 22.16
C LEU A 88 1.60 9.27 21.57
N ILE A 89 1.74 9.04 20.27
CA ILE A 89 3.00 9.27 19.54
C ILE A 89 2.84 10.53 18.69
N PRO A 90 3.62 11.59 18.95
CA PRO A 90 3.59 12.82 18.16
C PRO A 90 3.79 12.57 16.67
N GLY A 91 2.86 13.05 15.83
CA GLY A 91 2.94 12.91 14.38
C GLY A 91 2.68 11.51 13.82
N GLN A 92 2.29 10.53 14.65
CA GLN A 92 1.80 9.24 14.19
C GLN A 92 0.28 9.10 14.35
N THR A 93 -0.31 8.33 13.44
CA THR A 93 -1.76 8.14 13.25
C THR A 93 -2.44 7.27 14.32
N GLY A 94 -1.73 6.78 15.33
CA GLY A 94 -2.27 5.86 16.34
C GLY A 94 -3.47 6.40 17.12
N ALA A 95 -3.41 7.68 17.52
CA ALA A 95 -4.53 8.37 18.18
C ALA A 95 -5.67 8.70 17.19
N GLU A 96 -5.36 8.99 15.93
CA GLU A 96 -6.35 9.24 14.87
C GLU A 96 -7.12 7.96 14.50
N ARG A 97 -6.48 6.80 14.56
CA ARG A 97 -7.12 5.50 14.33
C ARG A 97 -8.05 5.03 15.45
N LEU A 98 -7.98 5.59 16.65
CA LEU A 98 -9.07 5.45 17.63
C LEU A 98 -10.29 6.29 17.23
N ILE A 99 -10.10 7.32 16.40
CA ILE A 99 -11.13 8.23 15.91
C ILE A 99 -11.74 7.75 14.58
N ASP A 100 -11.00 7.02 13.74
CA ASP A 100 -11.56 6.47 12.50
C ASP A 100 -12.78 5.52 12.72
N PRO A 101 -12.80 4.67 13.76
CA PRO A 101 -14.01 3.94 14.15
C PRO A 101 -15.13 4.85 14.67
N LEU A 102 -14.75 6.02 15.21
CA LEU A 102 -15.69 7.04 15.66
C LEU A 102 -16.36 7.79 14.49
N ASP A 103 -15.77 7.79 13.30
CA ASP A 103 -16.33 8.42 12.09
C ASP A 103 -17.72 7.87 11.74
N GLY A 104 -17.93 6.58 11.97
CA GLY A 104 -19.27 5.97 11.86
C GLY A 104 -20.10 6.02 13.15
N LEU A 105 -19.47 6.28 14.30
CA LEU A 105 -20.03 6.14 15.66
C LEU A 105 -20.62 7.45 16.19
N LEU A 106 -20.04 8.59 15.80
CA LEU A 106 -20.43 9.94 16.24
C LEU A 106 -21.35 10.64 15.24
N GLY A 107 -21.90 9.91 14.26
CA GLY A 107 -22.90 10.41 13.34
C GLY A 107 -22.41 11.59 12.49
N ASN A 108 -21.44 11.36 11.59
CA ASN A 108 -21.00 12.33 10.58
C ASN A 108 -20.61 13.73 11.11
N ASP A 109 -20.29 13.88 12.40
CA ASP A 109 -19.74 15.13 12.92
C ASP A 109 -18.25 15.25 12.55
N GLN A 110 -18.03 15.40 11.24
CA GLN A 110 -16.72 15.58 10.62
C GLN A 110 -16.00 16.81 11.19
N GLU A 111 -16.75 17.80 11.68
CA GLU A 111 -16.21 19.01 12.29
C GLU A 111 -15.59 18.70 13.66
N SER A 112 -16.31 17.99 14.54
CA SER A 112 -15.75 17.52 15.82
C SER A 112 -14.56 16.59 15.63
N ILE A 113 -14.61 15.69 14.65
CA ILE A 113 -13.50 14.77 14.34
C ILE A 113 -12.29 15.54 13.81
N ALA A 114 -12.50 16.49 12.90
CA ALA A 114 -11.44 17.35 12.38
C ALA A 114 -10.79 18.20 13.48
N ALA A 115 -11.59 18.75 14.40
CA ALA A 115 -11.08 19.52 15.53
C ALA A 115 -10.19 18.68 16.46
N VAL A 116 -10.55 17.41 16.70
CA VAL A 116 -9.72 16.50 17.50
C VAL A 116 -8.44 16.13 16.75
N ARG A 117 -8.53 15.86 15.44
CA ARG A 117 -7.34 15.61 14.60
C ARG A 117 -6.39 16.82 14.60
N GLU A 118 -6.92 18.04 14.48
CA GLU A 118 -6.14 19.28 14.56
C GLU A 118 -5.48 19.46 15.93
N GLN A 119 -6.21 19.21 17.02
CA GLN A 119 -5.64 19.24 18.36
C GLN A 119 -4.54 18.20 18.54
N LEU A 120 -4.76 16.95 18.12
CA LEU A 120 -3.77 15.87 18.20
C LEU A 120 -2.53 16.17 17.35
N ALA A 121 -2.70 16.76 16.16
CA ALA A 121 -1.60 17.19 15.29
C ALA A 121 -0.76 18.31 15.93
N GLY A 122 -1.39 19.24 16.66
CA GLY A 122 -0.71 20.33 17.35
C GLY A 122 0.24 19.87 18.45
N TYR A 123 0.01 18.71 19.07
CA TYR A 123 0.85 18.20 20.16
C TYR A 123 2.19 17.60 19.71
N GLY A 124 2.47 17.54 18.40
CA GLY A 124 3.78 17.15 17.86
C GLY A 124 4.67 18.27 17.36
N ALA A 125 4.24 19.53 17.43
CA ALA A 125 5.01 20.68 16.95
C ALA A 125 5.87 21.37 18.04
N ALA A 126 5.71 20.99 19.31
CA ALA A 126 6.52 21.55 20.39
C ALA A 126 7.79 20.72 20.60
N ALA A 127 8.95 21.35 20.40
CA ALA A 127 10.24 20.78 20.76
C ALA A 127 10.21 20.38 22.25
N VAL A 128 10.61 19.14 22.53
CA VAL A 128 10.88 18.69 23.91
C VAL A 128 11.92 19.64 24.49
N PRO A 129 11.63 20.38 25.58
CA PRO A 129 12.66 21.17 26.24
C PRO A 129 13.74 20.19 26.71
N ALA A 130 14.98 20.41 26.28
CA ALA A 130 16.11 19.63 26.72
C ALA A 130 16.20 19.72 28.25
N VAL A 131 15.80 18.64 28.93
CA VAL A 131 16.06 18.49 30.36
C VAL A 131 17.57 18.37 30.48
N GLY A 132 18.19 19.42 31.02
CA GLY A 132 19.62 19.46 31.27
C GLY A 132 20.04 18.31 32.17
N LEU A 133 20.71 17.31 31.59
CA LEU A 133 21.44 16.32 32.35
C LEU A 133 22.77 16.93 32.76
N SER A 134 22.80 17.40 34.01
CA SER A 134 24.00 17.72 34.75
C SER A 134 24.92 16.49 34.83
N GLU A 135 26.17 16.69 34.42
CA GLU A 135 27.32 15.84 34.68
C GLU A 135 27.43 15.49 36.18
N GLY A 136 27.61 14.20 36.47
CA GLY A 136 28.27 13.72 37.69
C GLY A 136 27.47 12.71 38.52
N ALA A 137 27.79 11.42 38.38
CA ALA A 137 28.14 10.51 39.49
C ALA A 137 28.08 9.02 39.08
N VAL A 138 29.26 8.46 38.80
CA VAL A 138 29.82 7.17 39.25
C VAL A 138 28.86 6.05 39.69
N GLY A 139 28.91 4.92 38.95
CA GLY A 139 29.05 3.57 39.51
C GLY A 139 27.79 2.82 39.94
N GLY A 140 27.42 1.79 39.16
CA GLY A 140 26.49 0.75 39.62
C GLY A 140 26.02 -0.16 38.49
N GLU A 141 26.50 -1.40 38.49
CA GLU A 141 25.93 -2.51 37.74
C GLU A 141 24.41 -2.57 37.91
N SER A 142 23.67 -2.73 36.82
CA SER A 142 22.23 -3.02 36.86
C SER A 142 21.84 -3.86 35.66
N GLY A 143 21.68 -5.16 35.91
CA GLY A 143 21.15 -6.12 34.96
C GLY A 143 19.72 -5.77 34.56
N LEU A 144 19.41 -6.03 33.30
CA LEU A 144 18.06 -5.95 32.73
C LEU A 144 17.11 -6.87 33.51
N PRO A 145 15.98 -6.37 34.05
CA PRO A 145 14.98 -7.23 34.67
C PRO A 145 14.21 -8.01 33.60
N ARG A 146 14.39 -9.33 33.59
CA ARG A 146 13.41 -10.27 33.05
C ARG A 146 12.39 -10.55 34.13
N TYR A 147 11.10 -10.32 33.87
CA TYR A 147 10.04 -11.02 34.58
C TYR A 147 8.85 -11.25 33.65
N ALA A 148 8.70 -12.52 33.26
CA ALA A 148 7.40 -13.15 33.17
C ALA A 148 7.05 -13.58 34.60
N ASP A 149 5.94 -13.12 35.14
CA ASP A 149 5.28 -13.77 36.27
C ASP A 149 3.77 -13.58 36.11
N SER A 150 3.12 -14.71 35.83
CA SER A 150 1.68 -14.91 35.89
C SER A 150 1.23 -14.95 37.36
N PRO A 151 0.10 -14.35 37.75
CA PRO A 151 -0.51 -14.67 39.03
C PRO A 151 -1.15 -16.06 38.98
N GLY A 152 -0.75 -16.90 39.93
CA GLY A 152 -1.25 -18.26 40.11
C GLY A 152 -2.72 -18.33 40.54
N ILE A 153 -3.41 -19.35 40.05
CA ILE A 153 -4.63 -19.88 40.66
C ILE A 153 -4.28 -21.21 41.32
N GLY A 154 -4.73 -21.34 42.57
CA GLY A 154 -4.40 -22.40 43.50
C GLY A 154 -4.94 -23.78 43.13
N GLN A 155 -4.37 -24.73 43.86
CA GLN A 155 -4.48 -26.17 43.78
C GLN A 155 -5.88 -26.72 44.08
N GLY A 156 -6.15 -27.91 43.52
CA GLY A 156 -6.73 -29.01 44.29
C GLY A 156 -8.06 -29.56 43.79
N GLN A 157 -8.03 -30.49 42.83
CA GLN A 157 -8.81 -31.72 42.98
C GLN A 157 -8.26 -32.85 42.10
N GLU A 158 -7.88 -33.90 42.81
CA GLU A 158 -7.40 -35.21 42.39
C GLU A 158 -8.58 -36.09 41.98
N PHE A 159 -8.57 -36.69 40.78
CA PHE A 159 -9.23 -37.96 40.50
C PHE A 159 -8.58 -38.67 39.30
N ALA A 160 -8.43 -39.98 39.47
CA ALA A 160 -7.67 -40.96 38.69
C ALA A 160 -8.15 -41.20 37.22
N PRO A 161 -7.36 -41.91 36.38
CA PRO A 161 -7.72 -42.15 34.99
C PRO A 161 -8.65 -43.37 34.86
N SER A 162 -9.62 -43.29 33.94
CA SER A 162 -10.33 -44.46 33.41
C SER A 162 -10.37 -44.36 31.89
N ALA A 163 -9.85 -45.40 31.25
CA ALA A 163 -10.12 -45.74 29.87
C ALA A 163 -11.57 -46.23 29.74
N ASP A 164 -12.28 -45.88 28.65
CA ASP A 164 -12.63 -46.84 27.60
C ASP A 164 -13.49 -46.22 26.49
N ASN A 165 -13.28 -46.74 25.28
CA ASN A 165 -14.19 -47.02 24.15
C ASN A 165 -15.43 -46.15 23.85
N GLY A 166 -15.65 -45.89 22.55
CA GLY A 166 -17.02 -45.84 22.02
C GLY A 166 -17.27 -45.03 20.75
N SER A 167 -17.23 -45.72 19.61
CA SER A 167 -17.86 -45.39 18.32
C SER A 167 -19.30 -44.85 18.41
N GLY A 168 -19.70 -43.97 17.48
CA GLY A 168 -21.12 -43.71 17.22
C GLY A 168 -21.39 -42.58 16.22
N ALA A 169 -21.78 -42.94 15.01
CA ALA A 169 -22.32 -42.06 13.98
C ALA A 169 -23.71 -41.51 14.34
N ALA A 170 -24.07 -40.33 13.83
CA ALA A 170 -25.28 -40.12 13.01
C ALA A 170 -25.56 -38.63 12.73
N SER A 171 -25.91 -38.41 11.47
CA SER A 171 -26.60 -37.30 10.83
C SER A 171 -27.72 -36.62 11.64
N ALA A 172 -27.87 -35.31 11.48
CA ALA A 172 -29.18 -34.66 11.37
C ALA A 172 -29.10 -33.32 10.64
N THR A 173 -29.76 -33.31 9.48
CA THR A 173 -30.39 -32.23 8.74
C THR A 173 -31.12 -31.21 9.64
N GLY A 174 -31.04 -29.92 9.29
CA GLY A 174 -31.86 -28.88 9.89
C GLY A 174 -31.88 -27.60 9.06
N ALA A 175 -32.86 -27.51 8.15
CA ALA A 175 -33.15 -26.33 7.34
C ALA A 175 -33.85 -25.23 8.17
N GLY A 176 -33.65 -23.97 7.79
CA GLY A 176 -34.36 -22.83 8.36
C GLY A 176 -34.15 -21.55 7.54
N SER A 177 -34.69 -21.51 6.31
CA SER A 177 -34.81 -20.28 5.53
C SER A 177 -35.99 -19.45 6.02
N ALA A 178 -35.74 -18.20 6.40
CA ALA A 178 -36.76 -17.22 6.74
C ALA A 178 -37.17 -16.40 5.49
N SER A 179 -38.44 -16.54 5.09
CA SER A 179 -39.23 -15.50 4.41
C SER A 179 -39.46 -14.35 5.41
N GLY A 180 -39.41 -13.06 5.05
CA GLY A 180 -40.09 -12.39 3.96
C GLY A 180 -41.32 -11.66 4.53
N GLY A 181 -41.20 -10.35 4.77
CA GLY A 181 -42.27 -9.48 5.27
C GLY A 181 -42.07 -8.01 4.87
N PRO A 182 -43.01 -7.37 4.17
CA PRO A 182 -42.95 -5.97 3.75
C PRO A 182 -43.87 -5.05 4.55
N GLY A 183 -43.61 -3.73 4.53
CA GLY A 183 -44.51 -2.67 5.02
C GLY A 183 -43.75 -1.42 5.46
N THR A 184 -43.56 -0.37 4.63
CA THR A 184 -44.47 0.75 4.27
C THR A 184 -44.24 2.04 5.07
N THR A 185 -43.79 3.06 4.33
CA THR A 185 -44.20 4.50 4.33
C THR A 185 -44.13 5.35 5.61
N GLY A 186 -43.40 6.46 5.49
CA GLY A 186 -43.60 7.68 6.30
C GLY A 186 -42.84 8.87 5.71
N ALA A 187 -43.56 9.75 5.00
CA ALA A 187 -43.06 10.97 4.39
C ALA A 187 -43.04 12.15 5.38
N GLY A 188 -42.07 13.06 5.23
CA GLY A 188 -42.05 14.37 5.87
C GLY A 188 -41.13 15.34 5.11
N SER A 189 -41.69 16.45 4.64
CA SER A 189 -41.11 17.39 3.67
C SER A 189 -40.63 18.71 4.31
N ARG A 190 -39.89 19.50 3.48
CA ARG A 190 -39.63 20.96 3.49
C ARG A 190 -38.52 21.46 4.44
N ALA A 191 -37.77 22.52 4.15
CA ALA A 191 -37.45 23.31 2.94
C ALA A 191 -36.36 24.31 3.40
N GLY A 192 -35.44 24.71 2.53
CA GLY A 192 -34.50 25.79 2.85
C GLY A 192 -33.53 26.08 1.71
N ALA A 193 -33.83 27.11 0.94
CA ALA A 193 -33.07 27.58 -0.21
C ALA A 193 -31.84 28.39 0.21
N GLY A 194 -30.80 28.40 -0.63
CA GLY A 194 -29.64 29.28 -0.48
C GLY A 194 -28.71 29.20 -1.69
N SER A 195 -29.04 29.98 -2.73
CA SER A 195 -28.29 30.15 -3.97
C SER A 195 -27.21 31.22 -3.82
N ALA A 196 -26.00 31.01 -4.36
CA ALA A 196 -25.13 32.10 -4.83
C ALA A 196 -24.07 31.60 -5.84
N ASN A 197 -24.06 32.28 -6.99
CA ASN A 197 -23.16 32.15 -8.13
C ASN A 197 -21.71 32.60 -7.85
N GLY A 198 -20.77 32.14 -8.69
CA GLY A 198 -19.61 32.98 -9.08
C GLY A 198 -18.34 32.22 -9.48
N PRO A 199 -17.82 32.38 -10.71
CA PRO A 199 -16.69 31.60 -11.26
C PRO A 199 -15.34 32.33 -11.17
N GLY A 200 -14.23 31.60 -11.30
CA GLY A 200 -12.88 32.17 -11.40
C GLY A 200 -11.87 31.23 -12.03
N SER A 201 -11.53 31.49 -13.29
CA SER A 201 -10.45 30.87 -14.07
C SER A 201 -9.08 31.44 -13.71
N ALA A 202 -8.04 30.60 -13.68
CA ALA A 202 -6.64 30.90 -14.05
C ALA A 202 -5.88 29.55 -14.07
N ALA A 203 -5.44 29.00 -15.20
CA ALA A 203 -4.30 29.39 -16.01
C ALA A 203 -2.97 29.46 -15.23
N SER A 204 -2.18 28.39 -15.29
CA SER A 204 -0.71 28.49 -15.22
C SER A 204 -0.04 27.34 -15.98
N ALA A 205 0.72 27.74 -16.99
CA ALA A 205 1.58 26.92 -17.81
C ALA A 205 2.94 26.65 -17.12
N GLY A 206 3.63 25.60 -17.60
CA GLY A 206 5.03 25.28 -17.30
C GLY A 206 5.24 23.78 -17.52
N GLY A 207 5.78 23.32 -18.65
CA GLY A 207 7.20 23.46 -19.03
C GLY A 207 7.91 22.15 -18.67
N ALA A 208 7.89 21.15 -19.54
CA ALA A 208 8.96 20.78 -20.48
C ALA A 208 10.09 19.94 -19.85
N GLY A 209 10.29 18.73 -20.40
CA GLY A 209 11.44 17.88 -20.10
C GLY A 209 11.31 16.44 -20.61
N ILE A 210 11.26 16.22 -21.92
CA ILE A 210 11.46 14.89 -22.52
C ILE A 210 12.83 14.88 -23.19
N VAL A 211 13.71 14.03 -22.66
CA VAL A 211 15.00 13.66 -23.22
C VAL A 211 14.75 12.60 -24.30
N GLY A 212 15.08 12.91 -25.55
CA GLY A 212 15.13 11.97 -26.66
C GLY A 212 16.58 11.58 -26.94
N GLY A 213 16.83 10.28 -27.09
CA GLY A 213 18.08 9.73 -27.58
C GLY A 213 17.83 8.37 -28.21
N GLY A 214 17.95 8.30 -29.54
CA GLY A 214 17.93 7.07 -30.32
C GLY A 214 19.20 6.96 -31.16
N ALA A 215 19.65 5.73 -31.40
CA ALA A 215 20.60 5.30 -32.44
C ALA A 215 20.58 3.75 -32.42
N SER A 216 19.98 3.05 -33.39
CA SER A 216 20.47 2.69 -34.74
C SER A 216 21.32 1.42 -34.77
N ALA A 217 21.00 0.56 -35.74
CA ALA A 217 21.52 -0.79 -35.95
C ALA A 217 22.55 -0.86 -37.10
N GLY A 218 23.29 -1.98 -37.15
CA GLY A 218 24.07 -2.50 -38.28
C GLY A 218 25.57 -2.14 -38.22
N GLY A 219 26.55 -3.02 -38.49
CA GLY A 219 26.58 -4.41 -38.94
C GLY A 219 27.98 -4.72 -39.52
N ALA A 220 28.35 -6.01 -39.49
CA ALA A 220 29.35 -6.74 -40.31
C ALA A 220 30.90 -6.58 -40.08
N GLU A 221 31.47 -7.72 -39.66
CA GLU A 221 32.63 -8.49 -40.19
C GLU A 221 33.90 -7.80 -40.73
N GLY A 222 35.06 -8.31 -40.27
CA GLY A 222 36.34 -8.18 -40.95
C GLY A 222 37.53 -8.62 -40.08
N ALA A 223 38.04 -9.84 -40.32
CA ALA A 223 39.23 -10.40 -39.69
C ALA A 223 40.53 -9.70 -40.16
N GLY A 224 41.57 -9.70 -39.31
CA GLY A 224 42.93 -9.33 -39.72
C GLY A 224 43.91 -9.21 -38.56
N ALA A 225 44.79 -10.20 -38.42
CA ALA A 225 45.93 -10.20 -37.52
C ALA A 225 46.97 -9.13 -37.93
N GLY A 226 47.69 -8.57 -36.95
CA GLY A 226 48.84 -7.71 -37.23
C GLY A 226 49.44 -7.12 -35.96
N ALA A 227 50.61 -7.64 -35.58
CA ALA A 227 51.43 -7.19 -34.47
C ALA A 227 52.06 -5.81 -34.74
N GLY A 228 52.36 -5.11 -33.64
CA GLY A 228 53.58 -4.30 -33.54
C GLY A 228 53.43 -2.77 -33.62
N ALA A 229 54.26 -2.14 -32.80
CA ALA A 229 54.75 -0.76 -32.88
C ALA A 229 53.83 0.35 -32.34
N GLN A 230 54.12 0.65 -31.07
CA GLN A 230 53.99 1.96 -30.44
C GLN A 230 54.94 2.99 -31.10
N PRO A 231 54.47 4.22 -31.36
CA PRO A 231 55.33 5.40 -31.30
C PRO A 231 54.73 6.51 -30.40
N GLY A 232 55.62 7.32 -29.85
CA GLY A 232 55.38 8.27 -28.76
C GLY A 232 54.57 9.54 -29.10
N PRO A 233 54.48 10.47 -28.13
CA PRO A 233 53.55 11.60 -28.15
C PRO A 233 54.12 12.74 -29.01
N GLY A 234 53.48 13.00 -30.15
CA GLY A 234 53.72 14.18 -30.96
C GLY A 234 52.70 15.28 -30.64
N GLN A 235 53.18 16.39 -30.09
CA GLN A 235 52.52 17.69 -30.14
C GLN A 235 52.21 18.05 -31.60
N VAL A 236 50.95 18.44 -31.87
CA VAL A 236 50.60 19.20 -33.07
C VAL A 236 49.67 20.33 -32.64
N GLY A 237 50.02 21.53 -33.09
CA GLY A 237 49.45 22.79 -32.68
C GLY A 237 48.06 23.09 -33.22
N ALA A 238 47.57 24.22 -32.73
CA ALA A 238 46.38 24.93 -33.18
C ALA A 238 46.36 25.14 -34.70
N ASP A 239 45.20 24.94 -35.32
CA ASP A 239 44.51 25.93 -36.15
C ASP A 239 43.26 25.31 -36.79
N GLY A 240 42.17 26.09 -36.85
CA GLY A 240 40.94 25.63 -37.51
C GLY A 240 39.67 26.35 -37.07
N LYS A 241 39.68 27.69 -37.10
CA LYS A 241 38.47 28.49 -37.31
C LYS A 241 37.79 27.98 -38.59
N ASP A 242 36.60 27.41 -38.46
CA ASP A 242 35.45 27.63 -39.34
C ASP A 242 34.33 26.66 -38.96
N ARG A 243 33.60 27.00 -37.87
CA ARG A 243 32.31 26.36 -37.59
C ARG A 243 31.31 26.90 -38.62
N PRO A 244 30.74 26.05 -39.49
CA PRO A 244 29.85 26.51 -40.53
C PRO A 244 28.59 27.11 -39.89
N ARG A 245 28.31 28.37 -40.24
CA ARG A 245 27.08 29.12 -39.89
C ARG A 245 25.78 28.45 -40.36
N SER A 246 25.85 27.29 -41.02
CA SER A 246 24.71 26.55 -41.60
C SER A 246 23.82 25.86 -40.56
N ALA A 247 24.33 25.54 -39.36
CA ALA A 247 23.54 24.80 -38.37
C ALA A 247 22.32 25.59 -37.85
N LYS A 248 22.38 26.93 -37.83
CA LYS A 248 21.25 27.76 -37.38
C LYS A 248 20.09 27.80 -38.40
N TRP A 249 20.38 27.67 -39.69
CA TRP A 249 19.36 27.69 -40.74
C TRP A 249 18.52 26.41 -40.77
N ILE A 250 19.13 25.27 -40.44
CA ILE A 250 18.44 23.98 -40.39
C ILE A 250 17.36 23.98 -39.30
N TYR A 251 17.66 24.53 -38.12
CA TYR A 251 16.67 24.68 -37.05
C TYR A 251 15.54 25.64 -37.42
N ALA A 252 15.84 26.76 -38.07
CA ALA A 252 14.81 27.70 -38.52
C ALA A 252 13.87 27.07 -39.56
N ALA A 253 14.42 26.31 -40.52
CA ALA A 253 13.62 25.60 -41.51
C ALA A 253 12.73 24.52 -40.87
N ALA A 254 13.24 23.76 -39.90
CA ALA A 254 12.47 22.75 -39.19
C ALA A 254 11.28 23.35 -38.42
N VAL A 255 11.49 24.48 -37.74
CA VAL A 255 10.41 25.18 -37.01
C VAL A 255 9.32 25.69 -37.95
N VAL A 256 9.69 26.23 -39.11
CA VAL A 256 8.72 26.69 -40.12
C VAL A 256 7.89 25.52 -40.66
N VAL A 257 8.51 24.37 -40.95
CA VAL A 257 7.78 23.18 -41.42
C VAL A 257 6.77 22.69 -40.37
N VAL A 258 7.14 22.67 -39.09
CA VAL A 258 6.23 22.28 -38.00
C VAL A 258 5.07 23.27 -37.87
N LEU A 259 5.32 24.59 -37.97
CA LEU A 259 4.27 25.60 -37.90
C LEU A 259 3.29 25.52 -39.07
N VAL A 260 3.78 25.24 -40.29
CA VAL A 260 2.93 25.05 -41.47
C VAL A 260 2.07 23.80 -41.33
N ALA A 261 2.66 22.68 -40.89
CA ALA A 261 1.91 21.44 -40.65
C ALA A 261 0.82 21.64 -39.58
N PHE A 262 1.14 22.34 -38.49
CA PHE A 262 0.19 22.65 -37.42
C PHE A 262 -0.94 23.58 -37.92
N SER A 263 -0.61 24.59 -38.72
CA SER A 263 -1.60 25.51 -39.30
C SER A 263 -2.55 24.80 -40.28
N LEU A 264 -2.03 23.87 -41.09
CA LEU A 264 -2.85 23.06 -41.99
C LEU A 264 -3.79 22.13 -41.21
N ALA A 265 -3.30 21.44 -40.18
CA ALA A 265 -4.12 20.58 -39.34
C ALA A 265 -5.22 21.38 -38.60
N TYR A 266 -4.87 22.56 -38.09
CA TYR A 266 -5.82 23.43 -37.39
C TYR A 266 -6.89 24.00 -38.34
N SER A 267 -6.52 24.38 -39.57
CA SER A 267 -7.46 24.91 -40.57
C SER A 267 -8.46 23.85 -41.04
N VAL A 268 -8.02 22.59 -41.20
CA VAL A 268 -8.92 21.47 -41.51
C VAL A 268 -9.89 21.19 -40.35
N GLY A 269 -9.43 21.25 -39.10
CA GLY A 269 -10.29 21.08 -37.93
C GLY A 269 -11.39 22.15 -37.81
N ALA A 270 -11.05 23.41 -38.10
CA ALA A 270 -12.02 24.52 -38.05
C ALA A 270 -13.10 24.45 -39.15
N ALA A 271 -12.76 23.91 -40.33
CA ALA A 271 -13.70 23.73 -41.43
C ALA A 271 -14.73 22.61 -41.17
N VAL A 272 -14.37 21.58 -40.41
CA VAL A 272 -15.29 20.50 -40.02
C VAL A 272 -16.26 20.97 -38.92
N GLY A 273 -15.81 21.82 -37.99
CA GLY A 273 -16.66 22.36 -36.92
C GLY A 273 -17.75 23.35 -37.39
N SER A 274 -17.56 23.98 -38.56
CA SER A 274 -18.51 24.98 -39.08
C SER A 274 -19.63 24.39 -39.94
N LYS A 275 -19.48 23.17 -40.47
CA LYS A 275 -20.52 22.49 -41.27
C LYS A 275 -21.63 21.79 -40.46
N ILE A 276 -21.60 21.84 -39.13
CA ILE A 276 -22.62 21.23 -38.26
C ILE A 276 -23.70 22.26 -37.84
N LYS A 277 -23.63 23.52 -38.29
CA LYS A 277 -24.53 24.59 -37.83
C LYS A 277 -25.83 24.80 -38.63
N GLU A 278 -26.07 24.04 -39.69
CA GLU A 278 -27.33 24.13 -40.46
C GLU A 278 -28.22 22.90 -40.28
N GLN A 279 -28.40 22.48 -39.03
CA GLN A 279 -29.46 21.53 -38.71
C GLN A 279 -30.76 22.32 -38.46
N GLU A 280 -31.70 22.10 -39.38
CA GLU A 280 -33.12 22.50 -39.36
C GLU A 280 -33.73 22.51 -37.94
N PRO A 281 -34.67 23.43 -37.61
CA PRO A 281 -35.20 23.56 -36.26
C PRO A 281 -35.82 22.24 -35.80
N ALA A 282 -35.04 21.45 -35.07
CA ALA A 282 -35.47 20.18 -34.55
C ALA A 282 -36.62 20.42 -33.59
N ALA A 283 -37.68 19.63 -33.77
CA ALA A 283 -38.85 19.59 -32.90
C ALA A 283 -38.44 19.62 -31.42
N ALA A 284 -39.29 20.24 -30.60
CA ALA A 284 -39.08 20.49 -29.18
C ALA A 284 -38.29 19.35 -28.50
N PRO A 285 -37.22 19.68 -27.74
CA PRO A 285 -36.34 18.67 -27.17
C PRO A 285 -37.17 17.66 -26.38
N PRO A 286 -37.00 16.35 -26.60
CA PRO A 286 -37.68 15.34 -25.79
C PRO A 286 -37.35 15.62 -24.32
N ALA A 287 -38.37 15.47 -23.47
CA ALA A 287 -38.26 15.73 -22.03
C ALA A 287 -36.97 15.09 -21.48
N VAL A 288 -36.22 15.88 -20.69
CA VAL A 288 -34.95 15.48 -20.07
C VAL A 288 -35.16 14.16 -19.35
N VAL A 289 -34.71 13.06 -19.96
CA VAL A 289 -34.72 11.74 -19.36
C VAL A 289 -33.66 11.80 -18.28
N SER A 290 -34.07 12.01 -17.03
CA SER A 290 -33.15 11.92 -15.90
C SER A 290 -32.54 10.52 -15.94
N PRO A 291 -31.21 10.37 -16.13
CA PRO A 291 -30.61 9.06 -16.07
C PRO A 291 -30.99 8.44 -14.73
N GLY A 292 -31.46 7.19 -14.77
CA GLY A 292 -31.79 6.47 -13.55
C GLY A 292 -30.63 6.54 -12.56
N PRO A 293 -30.89 6.48 -11.24
CA PRO A 293 -29.85 6.52 -10.23
C PRO A 293 -28.74 5.54 -10.60
N LEU A 294 -27.51 6.03 -10.67
CA LEU A 294 -26.34 5.21 -10.95
C LEU A 294 -26.40 3.98 -10.02
N PRO A 295 -26.25 2.76 -10.54
CA PRO A 295 -26.28 1.58 -9.70
C PRO A 295 -25.23 1.79 -8.61
N SER A 296 -25.67 1.72 -7.35
CA SER A 296 -24.79 1.82 -6.19
C SER A 296 -23.61 0.88 -6.43
N PRO A 297 -22.35 1.36 -6.32
CA PRO A 297 -21.19 0.52 -6.55
C PRO A 297 -21.30 -0.68 -5.62
N VAL A 298 -21.58 -1.85 -6.20
CA VAL A 298 -21.57 -3.11 -5.47
C VAL A 298 -20.13 -3.27 -5.03
N LEU A 299 -19.88 -3.00 -3.74
CA LEU A 299 -18.60 -3.26 -3.10
C LEU A 299 -18.39 -4.77 -3.19
N LEU A 300 -17.60 -5.19 -4.19
CA LEU A 300 -17.18 -6.57 -4.29
C LEU A 300 -16.48 -6.94 -2.97
N PRO A 301 -16.78 -8.11 -2.40
CA PRO A 301 -16.13 -8.54 -1.16
C PRO A 301 -14.61 -8.46 -1.37
N GLY A 302 -13.95 -7.65 -0.55
CA GLY A 302 -12.50 -7.45 -0.63
C GLY A 302 -11.76 -8.78 -0.55
N ILE A 303 -10.56 -8.84 -1.15
CA ILE A 303 -9.73 -10.03 -1.06
C ILE A 303 -9.31 -10.19 0.40
N VAL A 304 -9.78 -11.27 1.05
CA VAL A 304 -9.35 -11.60 2.41
C VAL A 304 -7.84 -11.78 2.41
N LYS A 305 -7.13 -10.89 3.13
CA LYS A 305 -5.67 -10.91 3.24
C LYS A 305 -5.24 -12.22 3.89
N PRO A 306 -4.50 -13.09 3.18
CA PRO A 306 -4.02 -14.32 3.76
C PRO A 306 -2.96 -14.00 4.83
N PRO A 307 -2.82 -14.83 5.88
CA PRO A 307 -1.60 -14.77 6.69
C PRO A 307 -0.38 -14.98 5.80
N SER A 308 0.77 -14.38 6.11
CA SER A 308 2.01 -14.62 5.37
C SER A 308 2.71 -15.87 5.88
N ALA A 309 3.25 -16.69 4.97
CA ALA A 309 4.25 -17.69 5.37
C ALA A 309 5.53 -16.96 5.84
N PRO A 310 6.07 -17.30 7.03
CA PRO A 310 7.23 -16.61 7.57
C PRO A 310 8.46 -16.83 6.68
N TRP A 311 9.27 -15.79 6.53
CA TRP A 311 10.48 -15.87 5.72
C TRP A 311 11.46 -16.90 6.30
N SER A 312 11.91 -17.84 5.45
CA SER A 312 12.89 -18.85 5.82
C SER A 312 14.21 -18.67 5.08
N ARG A 313 15.31 -18.61 5.84
CA ARG A 313 16.67 -18.58 5.30
C ARG A 313 17.14 -20.01 5.02
N LEU A 314 16.92 -20.50 3.80
CA LEU A 314 17.51 -21.78 3.36
C LEU A 314 18.99 -21.62 3.03
N GLN A 315 19.80 -22.63 3.38
CA GLN A 315 21.25 -22.49 3.35
C GLN A 315 21.86 -22.43 1.93
N ARG A 316 21.24 -23.09 0.94
CA ARG A 316 21.58 -22.98 -0.49
C ARG A 316 20.37 -23.41 -1.34
N PHE A 317 20.11 -22.69 -2.42
CA PHE A 317 19.13 -23.10 -3.43
C PHE A 317 19.62 -22.68 -4.82
N GLU A 318 19.22 -23.43 -5.85
CA GLU A 318 19.45 -23.06 -7.24
C GLU A 318 18.48 -21.95 -7.61
N GLY A 319 18.98 -20.79 -8.06
CA GLY A 319 18.13 -19.67 -8.48
C GLY A 319 17.41 -19.95 -9.80
N LEU A 320 16.32 -19.23 -10.03
CA LEU A 320 15.65 -19.18 -11.33
C LEU A 320 16.54 -18.54 -12.40
N VAL A 321 17.25 -17.47 -12.04
CA VAL A 321 18.21 -16.76 -12.90
C VAL A 321 19.39 -16.21 -12.09
N GLY A 322 20.60 -16.24 -12.65
CA GLY A 322 21.74 -15.50 -12.11
C GLY A 322 22.03 -15.73 -10.62
N SER A 323 22.02 -14.64 -9.84
CA SER A 323 22.58 -14.59 -8.48
C SER A 323 21.53 -14.89 -7.39
N THR A 324 21.92 -15.66 -6.36
CA THR A 324 21.14 -15.88 -5.14
C THR A 324 21.80 -15.21 -3.93
N TYR A 325 21.05 -15.05 -2.83
CA TYR A 325 21.62 -14.54 -1.59
C TYR A 325 22.66 -15.50 -1.02
N GLN A 326 23.78 -14.94 -0.58
CA GLN A 326 24.80 -15.69 0.17
C GLN A 326 24.26 -16.04 1.57
N LEU A 327 24.80 -17.11 2.17
CA LEU A 327 24.35 -17.67 3.47
C LEU A 327 24.29 -16.63 4.61
N ASN A 328 25.10 -15.57 4.52
CA ASN A 328 25.20 -14.50 5.52
C ASN A 328 24.92 -13.11 4.92
N ALA A 329 24.20 -13.04 3.80
CA ALA A 329 23.80 -11.75 3.26
C ALA A 329 22.95 -10.99 4.28
N SER A 330 23.25 -9.70 4.46
CA SER A 330 22.36 -8.79 5.17
C SER A 330 21.13 -8.59 4.29
N VAL A 331 19.98 -9.05 4.78
CA VAL A 331 18.70 -8.94 4.07
C VAL A 331 17.66 -8.40 5.03
N GLU A 332 16.91 -7.41 4.55
CA GLU A 332 15.73 -6.89 5.21
C GLU A 332 14.51 -7.66 4.73
N VAL A 333 13.66 -8.13 5.65
CA VAL A 333 12.51 -8.97 5.30
C VAL A 333 11.27 -8.12 5.13
N VAL A 334 10.72 -8.11 3.92
CA VAL A 334 9.42 -7.53 3.60
C VAL A 334 8.33 -8.46 4.13
N ARG A 335 7.54 -7.95 5.08
CA ARG A 335 6.45 -8.67 5.74
C ARG A 335 5.23 -7.78 5.94
N GLY A 336 4.07 -8.38 6.23
CA GLY A 336 2.86 -7.63 6.60
C GLY A 336 2.20 -6.84 5.45
N ILE A 337 2.70 -6.96 4.22
CA ILE A 337 2.15 -6.22 3.07
C ILE A 337 0.97 -6.93 2.39
N GLY A 338 0.29 -7.86 3.07
CA GLY A 338 -0.87 -8.58 2.52
C GLY A 338 -0.57 -9.56 1.38
N LEU A 339 0.67 -10.05 1.29
CA LEU A 339 1.06 -11.15 0.42
C LEU A 339 1.04 -12.47 1.20
N PRO A 340 0.77 -13.62 0.55
CA PRO A 340 0.78 -14.94 1.21
C PRO A 340 2.20 -15.46 1.55
N PHE A 341 3.24 -14.68 1.28
CA PHE A 341 4.64 -14.99 1.56
C PHE A 341 5.40 -13.72 1.95
N GLU A 342 6.50 -13.91 2.66
CA GLU A 342 7.51 -12.88 2.95
C GLU A 342 8.71 -13.06 2.03
N PHE A 343 9.51 -12.00 1.81
CA PHE A 343 10.72 -12.09 0.99
C PHE A 343 11.80 -11.10 1.46
N GLY A 344 13.05 -11.41 1.16
CA GLY A 344 14.22 -10.60 1.52
C GLY A 344 14.60 -9.60 0.43
N VAL A 345 14.98 -8.39 0.84
CA VAL A 345 15.57 -7.34 0.00
C VAL A 345 16.94 -6.91 0.57
N PRO A 346 17.88 -6.43 -0.27
CA PRO A 346 19.24 -6.11 0.16
C PRO A 346 19.38 -4.75 0.89
N GLU A 347 18.40 -3.86 0.74
CA GLU A 347 18.34 -2.54 1.38
C GLU A 347 16.97 -2.35 2.05
N PRO A 348 16.86 -1.45 3.05
CA PRO A 348 15.59 -1.17 3.72
C PRO A 348 14.46 -0.87 2.73
N PRO A 349 13.36 -1.64 2.76
CA PRO A 349 12.25 -1.45 1.84
C PRO A 349 11.42 -0.22 2.19
N VAL A 350 10.91 0.45 1.15
CA VAL A 350 9.88 1.49 1.22
C VAL A 350 8.67 0.97 0.44
N LEU A 351 7.54 0.78 1.12
CA LEU A 351 6.29 0.39 0.48
C LEU A 351 5.67 1.62 -0.20
N GLU A 352 5.36 1.52 -1.50
CA GLU A 352 4.66 2.59 -2.19
C GLU A 352 3.14 2.43 -2.02
N GLU A 353 2.56 3.16 -1.07
CA GLU A 353 1.12 3.10 -0.75
C GLU A 353 0.22 3.40 -1.96
N ARG A 354 0.66 4.27 -2.87
CA ARG A 354 -0.10 4.65 -4.08
C ARG A 354 -0.38 3.48 -5.02
N THR A 355 0.43 2.44 -4.96
CA THR A 355 0.28 1.22 -5.77
C THR A 355 -0.20 0.03 -4.96
N ALA A 356 -0.49 0.21 -3.67
CA ALA A 356 -1.24 -0.74 -2.85
C ALA A 356 -2.72 -0.72 -3.26
N VAL A 357 -2.98 -1.02 -4.53
CA VAL A 357 -4.31 -1.11 -5.11
C VAL A 357 -4.73 -2.58 -5.07
N GLU A 358 -5.96 -2.83 -4.66
CA GLU A 358 -6.58 -4.14 -4.73
C GLU A 358 -7.63 -4.07 -5.85
N SER A 359 -7.47 -4.88 -6.89
CA SER A 359 -8.59 -5.14 -7.78
C SER A 359 -9.49 -6.19 -7.13
N ALA A 360 -10.64 -6.47 -7.74
CA ALA A 360 -11.54 -7.53 -7.26
C ALA A 360 -10.89 -8.93 -7.24
N SER A 361 -9.77 -9.13 -7.94
CA SER A 361 -9.14 -10.44 -8.13
C SER A 361 -7.62 -10.46 -8.02
N THR A 362 -6.95 -9.30 -7.92
CA THR A 362 -5.50 -9.18 -7.92
C THR A 362 -5.05 -8.16 -6.86
N ILE A 363 -4.12 -8.59 -6.01
CA ILE A 363 -3.43 -7.74 -5.03
C ILE A 363 -2.17 -7.17 -5.69
N TYR A 364 -2.04 -5.85 -5.77
CA TYR A 364 -0.84 -5.18 -6.28
C TYR A 364 -0.02 -4.59 -5.15
N ARG A 365 1.29 -4.82 -5.17
CA ARG A 365 2.27 -4.24 -4.24
C ARG A 365 3.51 -3.77 -4.98
N ARG A 366 4.09 -2.66 -4.54
CA ARG A 366 5.37 -2.17 -5.04
C ARG A 366 6.28 -1.82 -3.88
N VAL A 367 7.47 -2.39 -3.92
CA VAL A 367 8.51 -2.21 -2.92
C VAL A 367 9.71 -1.53 -3.59
N LEU A 368 10.10 -0.40 -3.03
CA LEU A 368 11.24 0.40 -3.46
C LEU A 368 12.33 0.32 -2.38
N THR A 369 13.54 0.75 -2.71
CA THR A 369 14.63 0.97 -1.73
C THR A 369 14.84 2.46 -1.45
N ALA A 370 14.06 3.32 -2.10
CA ALA A 370 14.00 4.76 -1.85
C ALA A 370 12.55 5.27 -1.88
N LYS A 371 12.33 6.50 -1.40
CA LYS A 371 11.00 7.14 -1.39
C LYS A 371 10.42 7.40 -2.78
N THR A 372 11.28 7.53 -3.79
CA THR A 372 10.85 7.76 -5.17
C THR A 372 11.37 6.64 -6.07
N PRO A 373 10.63 6.27 -7.13
CA PRO A 373 11.12 5.31 -8.12
C PRO A 373 12.42 5.70 -8.79
N GLN A 374 12.68 7.00 -8.98
CA GLN A 374 13.85 7.52 -9.67
C GLN A 374 15.13 7.36 -8.85
N ASP A 375 15.00 7.47 -7.53
CA ASP A 375 16.11 7.33 -6.59
C ASP A 375 16.30 5.88 -6.13
N SER A 376 15.40 4.98 -6.53
CA SER A 376 15.39 3.59 -6.08
C SER A 376 16.48 2.78 -6.78
N SER A 377 17.36 2.16 -5.99
CA SER A 377 18.35 1.18 -6.49
C SER A 377 17.68 -0.12 -6.95
N LEU A 378 16.48 -0.41 -6.44
CA LEU A 378 15.67 -1.57 -6.74
C LEU A 378 14.18 -1.21 -6.73
N ASP A 379 13.42 -1.61 -7.75
CA ASP A 379 11.96 -1.45 -7.87
C ASP A 379 11.33 -2.83 -8.09
N VAL A 380 10.64 -3.35 -7.07
CA VAL A 380 9.99 -4.66 -7.08
C VAL A 380 8.48 -4.48 -7.17
N ARG A 381 7.88 -4.96 -8.25
CA ARG A 381 6.44 -4.90 -8.51
C ARG A 381 5.86 -6.30 -8.45
N ILE A 382 4.87 -6.49 -7.58
CA ILE A 382 4.29 -7.79 -7.28
C ILE A 382 2.78 -7.71 -7.53
N ALA A 383 2.25 -8.72 -8.21
CA ALA A 383 0.84 -8.97 -8.37
C ALA A 383 0.53 -10.38 -7.87
N VAL A 384 -0.51 -10.55 -7.06
CA VAL A 384 -0.93 -11.87 -6.55
C VAL A 384 -2.41 -12.08 -6.77
N ARG A 385 -2.77 -13.23 -7.33
CA ARG A 385 -4.16 -13.63 -7.58
C ARG A 385 -4.45 -14.98 -6.92
N PRO A 386 -5.47 -15.09 -6.05
CA PRO A 386 -5.93 -16.38 -5.57
C PRO A 386 -6.64 -17.15 -6.69
N CYS A 387 -6.50 -18.47 -6.69
CA CYS A 387 -7.21 -19.40 -7.57
C CYS A 387 -7.99 -20.42 -6.73
N ALA A 388 -8.95 -21.09 -7.36
CA ALA A 388 -9.66 -22.21 -6.73
C ALA A 388 -8.71 -23.37 -6.42
N ASP A 389 -7.84 -23.70 -7.37
CA ASP A 389 -6.85 -24.76 -7.28
C ASP A 389 -5.65 -24.47 -8.21
N LEU A 390 -4.65 -25.35 -8.19
CA LEU A 390 -3.45 -25.19 -9.01
C LEU A 390 -3.75 -25.30 -10.52
N PRO A 391 -4.54 -26.28 -11.02
CA PRO A 391 -4.96 -26.29 -12.42
C PRO A 391 -5.66 -25.00 -12.87
N GLY A 392 -6.51 -24.43 -12.02
CA GLY A 392 -7.18 -23.14 -12.23
C GLY A 392 -6.20 -21.98 -12.32
N CYS A 393 -5.14 -21.96 -11.50
CA CYS A 393 -4.05 -21.00 -11.66
C CYS A 393 -3.37 -21.16 -13.02
N LEU A 394 -3.01 -22.38 -13.41
CA LEU A 394 -2.32 -22.63 -14.67
C LEU A 394 -3.18 -22.20 -15.87
N ALA A 395 -4.49 -22.44 -15.83
CA ALA A 395 -5.44 -22.01 -16.84
C ALA A 395 -5.62 -20.47 -16.87
N ALA A 396 -5.64 -19.82 -15.71
CA ALA A 396 -5.82 -18.37 -15.59
C ALA A 396 -4.54 -17.56 -15.91
N ARG A 397 -3.38 -18.22 -15.97
CA ARG A 397 -2.07 -17.59 -16.07
C ARG A 397 -1.96 -16.60 -17.24
N ALA A 398 -2.40 -16.95 -18.46
CA ALA A 398 -2.24 -16.06 -19.61
C ALA A 398 -3.02 -14.74 -19.45
N ALA A 399 -4.24 -14.81 -18.88
CA ALA A 399 -5.05 -13.63 -18.60
C ALA A 399 -4.46 -12.80 -17.46
N PHE A 400 -3.99 -13.47 -16.40
CA PHE A 400 -3.26 -12.85 -15.30
C PHE A 400 -2.01 -12.10 -15.80
N ASP A 401 -1.16 -12.78 -16.60
CA ASP A 401 0.05 -12.21 -17.18
C ASP A 401 -0.25 -10.96 -17.99
N LYS A 402 -1.27 -10.99 -18.85
CA LYS A 402 -1.70 -9.81 -19.60
C LYS A 402 -2.13 -8.66 -18.68
N GLU A 403 -2.90 -8.94 -17.64
CA GLU A 403 -3.42 -7.92 -16.72
C GLU A 403 -2.31 -7.24 -15.91
N TRP A 404 -1.50 -8.02 -15.18
CA TRP A 404 -0.52 -7.44 -14.27
C TRP A 404 0.62 -6.75 -15.02
N THR A 405 1.04 -7.30 -16.16
CA THR A 405 2.07 -6.65 -16.98
C THR A 405 1.59 -5.37 -17.65
N THR A 406 0.30 -5.29 -17.99
CA THR A 406 -0.32 -4.03 -18.45
C THR A 406 -0.35 -3.00 -17.33
N ALA A 407 -0.78 -3.40 -16.13
CA ALA A 407 -0.85 -2.51 -14.96
C ALA A 407 0.54 -1.92 -14.62
N TYR A 408 1.58 -2.75 -14.64
CA TYR A 408 2.95 -2.31 -14.35
C TYR A 408 3.76 -1.87 -15.57
N LYS A 409 3.22 -1.92 -16.79
CA LYS A 409 3.93 -1.58 -18.03
C LYS A 409 5.26 -2.34 -18.19
N VAL A 410 5.27 -3.63 -17.90
CA VAL A 410 6.44 -4.52 -18.03
C VAL A 410 6.21 -5.58 -19.11
N PRO A 411 7.25 -6.26 -19.63
CA PRO A 411 7.05 -7.34 -20.59
C PRO A 411 6.48 -8.61 -19.92
N VAL A 412 5.66 -9.35 -20.67
CA VAL A 412 5.14 -10.66 -20.26
C VAL A 412 6.26 -11.70 -20.13
N PRO A 413 6.32 -12.49 -19.04
CA PRO A 413 7.22 -13.64 -18.93
C PRO A 413 6.94 -14.71 -19.98
N ARG A 414 7.95 -15.07 -20.79
CA ARG A 414 7.81 -16.01 -21.92
C ARG A 414 8.55 -17.34 -21.74
N THR A 415 9.70 -17.35 -21.07
CA THR A 415 10.56 -18.53 -20.98
C THR A 415 10.07 -19.43 -19.85
N ALA A 416 9.65 -20.66 -20.17
CA ALA A 416 9.27 -21.63 -19.15
C ALA A 416 10.53 -22.19 -18.46
N LYS A 417 10.56 -22.19 -17.13
CA LYS A 417 11.55 -22.96 -16.34
C LYS A 417 11.03 -24.37 -16.07
N ASP A 418 9.74 -24.47 -15.75
CA ASP A 418 9.01 -25.70 -15.46
C ASP A 418 7.51 -25.52 -15.78
N ASN A 419 6.65 -26.43 -15.33
CA ASN A 419 5.20 -26.37 -15.59
C ASN A 419 4.44 -25.35 -14.74
N ARG A 420 5.10 -24.67 -13.81
CA ARG A 420 4.53 -23.68 -12.88
C ARG A 420 5.23 -22.32 -12.95
N THR A 421 6.40 -22.24 -13.57
CA THR A 421 7.27 -21.05 -13.53
C THR A 421 7.65 -20.60 -14.94
N TRP A 422 7.48 -19.30 -15.18
CA TRP A 422 7.92 -18.62 -16.40
C TRP A 422 8.64 -17.34 -16.04
N TYR A 423 9.66 -17.00 -16.82
CA TYR A 423 10.45 -15.80 -16.59
C TYR A 423 10.88 -15.13 -17.90
N SER A 424 11.36 -13.89 -17.79
CA SER A 424 12.03 -13.19 -18.88
C SER A 424 13.03 -12.21 -18.31
N LEU A 425 14.16 -12.09 -19.01
CA LEU A 425 15.15 -11.05 -18.75
C LEU A 425 14.93 -9.92 -19.75
N GLN A 426 15.04 -8.67 -19.28
CA GLN A 426 15.04 -7.51 -20.15
C GLN A 426 16.22 -7.60 -21.13
N ALA A 427 15.99 -7.21 -22.39
CA ALA A 427 17.03 -7.20 -23.41
C ALA A 427 18.20 -6.25 -23.03
N PRO A 428 19.43 -6.54 -23.49
CA PRO A 428 20.57 -5.65 -23.32
C PRO A 428 20.28 -4.22 -23.79
N GLY A 429 20.85 -3.22 -23.10
CA GLY A 429 20.66 -1.80 -23.42
C GLY A 429 19.44 -1.15 -22.76
N LYS A 430 18.69 -1.88 -21.92
CA LYS A 430 17.66 -1.35 -21.03
C LYS A 430 18.08 -1.58 -19.57
N PRO A 431 17.48 -0.85 -18.60
CA PRO A 431 17.66 -1.17 -17.18
C PRO A 431 17.43 -2.66 -16.94
N HIS A 432 18.31 -3.30 -16.18
CA HIS A 432 18.23 -4.73 -15.92
C HIS A 432 16.94 -5.02 -15.16
N ALA A 433 16.08 -5.84 -15.76
CA ALA A 433 14.84 -6.26 -15.14
C ALA A 433 14.63 -7.76 -15.32
N VAL A 434 14.13 -8.38 -14.26
CA VAL A 434 13.75 -9.79 -14.21
C VAL A 434 12.24 -9.84 -13.98
N MET A 435 11.53 -10.50 -14.89
CA MET A 435 10.10 -10.74 -14.77
C MET A 435 9.84 -12.22 -14.55
N MET A 436 8.92 -12.57 -13.65
CA MET A 436 8.52 -13.93 -13.35
C MET A 436 7.00 -14.03 -13.17
N SER A 437 6.42 -15.13 -13.66
CA SER A 437 5.10 -15.59 -13.23
C SER A 437 5.23 -17.00 -12.66
N HIS A 438 4.65 -17.24 -11.50
CA HIS A 438 4.73 -18.53 -10.81
C HIS A 438 3.39 -18.95 -10.19
N ALA A 439 3.04 -20.22 -10.34
CA ALA A 439 1.85 -20.82 -9.74
C ALA A 439 2.24 -21.70 -8.55
N PHE A 440 1.68 -21.42 -7.38
CA PHE A 440 2.04 -22.09 -6.12
C PHE A 440 0.84 -22.35 -5.22
N SER A 441 1.07 -23.11 -4.14
CA SER A 441 0.09 -23.34 -3.09
C SER A 441 0.65 -22.88 -1.75
N ALA A 442 -0.12 -22.07 -1.02
CA ALA A 442 0.21 -21.63 0.32
C ALA A 442 -1.06 -21.66 1.18
N GLN A 443 -0.95 -22.22 2.37
CA GLN A 443 -2.05 -22.27 3.37
C GLN A 443 -3.35 -22.87 2.81
N GLY A 444 -3.23 -23.98 2.06
CA GLY A 444 -4.37 -24.68 1.48
C GLY A 444 -5.06 -23.94 0.32
N ARG A 445 -4.49 -22.83 -0.17
CA ARG A 445 -4.99 -22.08 -1.33
C ARG A 445 -3.94 -22.04 -2.44
N SER A 446 -4.39 -22.02 -3.69
CA SER A 446 -3.50 -21.84 -4.84
C SER A 446 -3.45 -20.37 -5.25
N TRP A 447 -2.29 -19.95 -5.73
CA TRP A 447 -1.98 -18.56 -6.05
C TRP A 447 -1.20 -18.47 -7.36
N LEU A 448 -1.46 -17.42 -8.12
CA LEU A 448 -0.56 -16.91 -9.14
C LEU A 448 0.16 -15.69 -8.59
N VAL A 449 1.48 -15.66 -8.72
CA VAL A 449 2.30 -14.48 -8.47
C VAL A 449 2.96 -14.02 -9.77
N GLY A 450 2.90 -12.71 -10.02
CA GLY A 450 3.62 -12.01 -11.07
C GLY A 450 4.58 -11.03 -10.42
N VAL A 451 5.86 -11.10 -10.78
CA VAL A 451 6.92 -10.26 -10.22
C VAL A 451 7.67 -9.59 -11.36
N ALA A 452 7.96 -8.30 -11.21
CA ALA A 452 8.96 -7.60 -11.99
C ALA A 452 9.89 -6.85 -11.06
N ALA A 453 11.16 -7.23 -11.03
CA ALA A 453 12.20 -6.53 -10.29
C ALA A 453 13.11 -5.80 -11.29
N THR A 454 13.28 -4.49 -11.12
CA THR A 454 14.21 -3.66 -11.91
C THR A 454 15.29 -3.12 -10.98
N ALA A 455 16.56 -3.24 -11.38
CA ALA A 455 17.68 -2.69 -10.63
C ALA A 455 18.39 -1.57 -11.39
N GLY A 456 18.95 -0.63 -10.63
CA GLY A 456 19.83 0.40 -11.16
C GLY A 456 21.16 -0.17 -11.67
N PRO A 457 21.94 0.61 -12.44
CA PRO A 457 23.25 0.19 -12.95
C PRO A 457 24.20 -0.28 -11.84
N GLY A 458 24.87 -1.41 -12.03
CA GLY A 458 25.80 -2.01 -11.06
C GLY A 458 25.11 -2.75 -9.89
N ARG A 459 23.77 -2.83 -9.89
CA ARG A 459 22.95 -3.55 -8.91
C ARG A 459 22.12 -4.66 -9.55
N GLU A 460 22.47 -5.10 -10.76
CA GLU A 460 21.69 -6.07 -11.54
C GLU A 460 21.38 -7.35 -10.75
N GLN A 461 22.37 -7.83 -10.00
CA GLN A 461 22.25 -9.01 -9.14
C GLN A 461 21.14 -8.89 -8.08
N TRP A 462 20.75 -7.68 -7.68
CA TRP A 462 19.69 -7.49 -6.69
C TRP A 462 18.31 -7.84 -7.22
N ALA A 463 18.04 -7.52 -8.49
CA ALA A 463 16.79 -7.94 -9.14
C ALA A 463 16.72 -9.46 -9.23
N GLU A 464 17.83 -10.12 -9.60
CA GLU A 464 17.94 -11.58 -9.64
C GLU A 464 17.73 -12.20 -8.26
N GLN A 465 18.42 -11.69 -7.23
CA GLN A 465 18.34 -12.19 -5.85
C GLN A 465 16.92 -12.13 -5.31
N VAL A 466 16.23 -11.00 -5.50
CA VAL A 466 14.85 -10.83 -4.99
C VAL A 466 13.86 -11.73 -5.73
N VAL A 467 13.95 -11.83 -7.06
CA VAL A 467 13.07 -12.74 -7.82
C VAL A 467 13.32 -14.20 -7.43
N ASN A 468 14.59 -14.59 -7.25
CA ASN A 468 14.96 -15.92 -6.79
C ASN A 468 14.47 -16.20 -5.37
N ASP A 469 14.54 -15.21 -4.47
CA ASP A 469 14.03 -15.35 -3.10
C ASP A 469 12.51 -15.54 -3.10
N ILE A 470 11.77 -14.73 -3.85
CA ILE A 470 10.31 -14.88 -3.99
C ILE A 470 9.98 -16.25 -4.58
N TRP A 471 10.61 -16.64 -5.69
CA TRP A 471 10.41 -17.94 -6.32
C TRP A 471 10.62 -19.09 -5.32
N ARG A 472 11.69 -19.03 -4.52
CA ARG A 472 11.98 -20.01 -3.46
C ARG A 472 10.92 -20.02 -2.38
N GLN A 473 10.50 -18.86 -1.87
CA GLN A 473 9.47 -18.77 -0.82
C GLN A 473 8.10 -19.25 -1.31
N THR A 474 7.89 -19.30 -2.63
CA THR A 474 6.67 -19.82 -3.25
C THR A 474 6.80 -21.21 -3.87
N SER A 475 7.98 -21.85 -3.83
CA SER A 475 8.18 -23.22 -4.33
C SER A 475 7.97 -24.24 -3.22
#